data_AF-Q2GX15-F1
#
_entry.id   AF-Q2GX15-F1
#
_cell.length_a   1.000
_cell.length_b   1.000
_cell.length_c   1.000
_cell.angle_alpha   90.00
_cell.angle_beta   90.00
_cell.angle_gamma   90.00
#
_symmetry.space_group_name_H-M   'P 1'
#
loop_
_entity.id
_entity.type
_entity.pdbx_description
1 polymer ?
#
loop_
_entity_poly.entity_id
_entity_poly.type
_entity_poly.pdbx_seq_one_letter_code
_entity_poly.pdbx_strand_id
1 'polypeptide(L)'
;MTPPPPTSILIIGAGELGTAILAALAAHPAYTTHPHPPKLALLRRLSTLTSTDPATVTSLTALTARGITLEPGDFTSTPESWGRVVRELGAWGNTVTVTDVEGIGRAVAEVVFEPEGTEDRVVYVAGDTLSYGEVADVVEAGFGGGFKRELWDREFLRKRLEEEPEDLMLKYQNAFGAGVGVSWEMERTLNYQRGLKLTDLRKYVEDNKEQLLAAAAE
;
A
#
# COMPACT_ATOMS: atom_id res chain seq x y z
N MET A 1 8.82 20.11 -23.42
CA MET A 1 7.78 20.86 -22.71
C MET A 1 7.16 19.89 -21.73
N THR A 2 7.36 20.10 -20.43
CA THR A 2 6.67 19.34 -19.39
C THR A 2 5.17 19.63 -19.49
N PRO A 3 4.29 18.61 -19.44
CA PRO A 3 2.85 18.82 -19.49
C PRO A 3 2.39 19.64 -18.28
N PRO A 4 1.38 20.52 -18.43
CA PRO A 4 0.85 21.29 -17.31
C PRO A 4 0.22 20.34 -16.27
N PRO A 5 0.33 20.65 -14.96
CA PRO A 5 -0.24 19.81 -13.91
C PRO A 5 -1.78 19.68 -14.06
N PRO A 6 -2.38 18.56 -13.64
CA PRO A 6 -3.81 18.31 -13.79
C PRO A 6 -4.65 19.32 -13.00
N THR A 7 -5.81 19.72 -13.55
CA THR A 7 -6.72 20.71 -12.92
C THR A 7 -7.64 20.09 -11.87
N SER A 8 -7.88 18.77 -11.94
CA SER A 8 -8.68 18.01 -10.99
C SER A 8 -8.16 16.58 -10.86
N ILE A 9 -8.13 16.06 -9.63
CA ILE A 9 -7.69 14.70 -9.30
C ILE A 9 -8.80 14.03 -8.48
N LEU A 10 -9.30 12.89 -8.98
CA LEU A 10 -10.29 12.06 -8.30
C LEU A 10 -9.60 10.79 -7.79
N ILE A 11 -9.76 10.50 -6.50
CA ILE A 11 -9.27 9.26 -5.88
C ILE A 11 -10.47 8.37 -5.56
N ILE A 12 -10.35 7.09 -5.89
CA ILE A 12 -11.43 6.13 -5.73
C ILE A 12 -11.18 5.29 -4.47
N GLY A 13 -12.09 5.40 -3.50
CA GLY A 13 -12.05 4.67 -2.23
C GLY A 13 -11.33 5.45 -1.12
N ALA A 14 -11.95 5.55 0.06
CA ALA A 14 -11.35 6.13 1.27
C ALA A 14 -10.87 5.06 2.26
N GLY A 15 -10.30 3.97 1.74
CA GLY A 15 -9.48 3.08 2.55
C GLY A 15 -8.18 3.76 2.98
N GLU A 16 -7.34 3.03 3.70
CA GLU A 16 -6.03 3.52 4.15
C GLU A 16 -5.21 4.11 2.99
N LEU A 17 -5.13 3.38 1.87
CA LEU A 17 -4.39 3.81 0.69
C LEU A 17 -4.93 5.10 0.05
N GLY A 18 -6.24 5.17 -0.21
CA GLY A 18 -6.83 6.36 -0.85
C GLY A 18 -6.69 7.62 0.01
N THR A 19 -6.78 7.46 1.33
CA THR A 19 -6.57 8.55 2.30
C THR A 19 -5.10 8.98 2.35
N ALA A 20 -4.16 8.03 2.31
CA ALA A 20 -2.73 8.31 2.27
C ALA A 20 -2.33 9.07 1.00
N ILE A 21 -2.86 8.68 -0.17
CA ILE A 21 -2.65 9.40 -1.44
C ILE A 21 -3.17 10.84 -1.34
N LEU A 22 -4.38 11.04 -0.83
CA LEU A 22 -4.93 12.39 -0.63
C LEU A 22 -4.07 13.25 0.29
N ALA A 23 -3.66 12.69 1.43
CA ALA A 23 -2.84 13.40 2.41
C ALA A 23 -1.51 13.81 1.77
N ALA A 24 -0.87 12.91 1.03
CA ALA A 24 0.37 13.20 0.33
C ALA A 24 0.22 14.27 -0.76
N LEU A 25 -0.84 14.19 -1.56
CA LEU A 25 -1.14 15.20 -2.58
C LEU A 25 -1.33 16.59 -1.95
N ALA A 26 -2.12 16.68 -0.89
CA ALA A 26 -2.42 17.95 -0.21
C ALA A 26 -1.20 18.54 0.50
N ALA A 27 -0.27 17.71 0.97
CA ALA A 27 0.95 18.13 1.66
C ALA A 27 2.12 18.44 0.71
N HIS A 28 2.01 18.11 -0.57
CA HIS A 28 3.11 18.26 -1.51
C HIS A 28 3.49 19.75 -1.70
N PRO A 29 4.79 20.11 -1.73
CA PRO A 29 5.22 21.50 -1.92
C PRO A 29 4.60 22.15 -3.16
N ALA A 30 4.64 21.46 -4.31
CA ALA A 30 4.05 21.96 -5.54
C ALA A 30 2.52 22.16 -5.48
N TYR A 31 1.82 21.49 -4.55
CA TYR A 31 0.40 21.75 -4.29
C TYR A 31 0.22 22.99 -3.41
N THR A 32 0.91 23.01 -2.28
CA THR A 32 0.77 24.07 -1.26
C THR A 32 1.26 25.44 -1.72
N THR A 33 2.19 25.50 -2.66
CA THR A 33 2.70 26.77 -3.21
C THR A 33 2.01 27.20 -4.51
N HIS A 34 1.07 26.40 -5.06
CA HIS A 34 0.40 26.73 -6.32
C HIS A 34 -0.65 27.82 -6.11
N PRO A 35 -0.71 28.88 -6.95
CA PRO A 35 -1.72 29.94 -6.82
C PRO A 35 -3.17 29.43 -6.96
N HIS A 36 -3.34 28.38 -7.77
CA HIS A 36 -4.60 27.72 -8.04
C HIS A 36 -4.39 26.20 -8.00
N PRO A 37 -4.34 25.57 -6.82
CA PRO A 37 -4.04 24.15 -6.72
C PRO A 37 -5.12 23.29 -7.37
N PRO A 38 -4.79 22.07 -7.86
CA PRO A 38 -5.77 21.13 -8.39
C PRO A 38 -6.90 20.87 -7.40
N LYS A 39 -8.11 20.69 -7.92
CA LYS A 39 -9.24 20.24 -7.09
C LYS A 39 -9.05 18.77 -6.73
N LEU A 40 -9.05 18.45 -5.44
CA LEU A 40 -8.99 17.07 -4.94
C LEU A 40 -10.38 16.57 -4.57
N ALA A 41 -10.77 15.42 -5.11
CA ALA A 41 -12.02 14.75 -4.78
C ALA A 41 -11.78 13.28 -4.40
N LEU A 42 -12.61 12.76 -3.51
CA LEU A 42 -12.55 11.40 -2.98
C LEU A 42 -13.89 10.69 -3.12
N LEU A 43 -13.92 9.61 -3.89
CA LEU A 43 -15.08 8.74 -4.02
C LEU A 43 -15.15 7.77 -2.81
N ARG A 44 -16.28 7.70 -2.12
CA ARG A 44 -16.57 6.94 -0.90
C ARG A 44 -17.93 6.26 -0.95
N ARG A 45 -18.15 5.19 -0.19
CA ARG A 45 -19.49 4.58 -0.10
C ARG A 45 -20.51 5.55 0.51
N LEU A 46 -21.71 5.62 -0.05
CA LEU A 46 -22.78 6.52 0.42
C LEU A 46 -23.11 6.30 1.91
N SER A 47 -23.09 5.05 2.38
CA SER A 47 -23.28 4.71 3.79
C SER A 47 -22.20 5.26 4.73
N THR A 48 -20.98 5.50 4.21
CA THR A 48 -19.93 6.14 4.99
C THR A 48 -20.09 7.66 5.06
N LEU A 49 -20.70 8.29 4.05
CA LEU A 49 -20.96 9.74 4.03
C LEU A 49 -22.03 10.17 5.03
N THR A 50 -22.96 9.27 5.36
CA THR A 50 -24.02 9.48 6.35
C THR A 50 -23.74 8.76 7.68
N SER A 51 -22.51 8.26 7.89
CA SER A 51 -22.16 7.50 9.08
C SER A 51 -22.20 8.38 10.33
N THR A 52 -22.73 7.84 11.42
CA THR A 52 -22.73 8.47 12.75
C THR A 52 -21.61 7.95 13.66
N ASP A 53 -20.77 7.03 13.15
CA ASP A 53 -19.62 6.50 13.87
C ASP A 53 -18.57 7.61 14.16
N PRO A 54 -18.16 7.83 15.43
CA PRO A 54 -17.25 8.92 15.80
C PRO A 54 -15.90 8.91 15.08
N ALA A 55 -15.32 7.74 14.81
CA ALA A 55 -14.04 7.62 14.12
C ALA A 55 -14.18 8.00 12.64
N THR A 56 -15.24 7.52 11.99
CA THR A 56 -15.60 7.85 10.60
C THR A 56 -15.89 9.35 10.45
N VAL A 57 -16.68 9.94 11.36
CA VAL A 57 -17.03 11.36 11.35
C VAL A 57 -15.79 12.24 11.53
N THR A 58 -14.88 11.86 12.44
CA THR A 58 -13.62 12.58 12.67
C THR A 58 -12.75 12.57 11.42
N SER A 59 -12.61 11.41 10.78
CA SER A 59 -11.84 11.24 9.55
C SER A 59 -12.44 12.03 8.38
N LEU A 60 -13.78 12.01 8.22
CA LEU A 60 -14.49 12.84 7.24
C LEU A 60 -14.29 14.35 7.46
N THR A 61 -14.37 14.78 8.72
CA THR A 61 -14.18 16.20 9.11
C THR A 61 -12.75 16.66 8.82
N ALA A 62 -11.76 15.82 9.08
CA ALA A 62 -10.36 16.12 8.77
C ALA A 62 -10.11 16.26 7.26
N LEU A 63 -10.78 15.44 6.44
CA LEU A 63 -10.67 15.50 4.99
C LEU A 63 -11.33 16.76 4.40
N THR A 64 -12.54 17.10 4.84
CA THR A 64 -13.25 18.30 4.36
C THR A 64 -12.58 19.59 4.82
N ALA A 65 -12.00 19.62 6.02
CA ALA A 65 -11.20 20.76 6.51
C ALA A 65 -9.96 21.04 5.64
N ARG A 66 -9.48 20.05 4.88
CA ARG A 66 -8.39 20.19 3.90
C ARG A 66 -8.87 20.56 2.49
N GLY A 67 -10.15 20.91 2.31
CA GLY A 67 -10.72 21.30 1.03
C GLY A 67 -11.02 20.15 0.07
N ILE A 68 -11.00 18.89 0.55
CA ILE A 68 -11.26 17.70 -0.27
C ILE A 68 -12.77 17.50 -0.44
N THR A 69 -13.22 17.33 -1.68
CA THR A 69 -14.63 17.05 -2.02
C THR A 69 -14.92 15.56 -1.90
N LEU A 70 -16.07 15.17 -1.35
CA LEU A 70 -16.44 13.76 -1.16
C LEU A 70 -17.56 13.36 -2.13
N GLU A 71 -17.39 12.25 -2.86
CA GLU A 71 -18.30 11.74 -3.90
C GLU A 71 -18.72 10.28 -3.59
N PRO A 72 -19.83 9.71 -4.10
CA PRO A 72 -20.28 8.33 -3.77
C PRO A 72 -19.78 7.16 -4.69
N GLY A 73 -19.35 5.97 -4.16
CA GLY A 73 -18.94 4.73 -4.91
C GLY A 73 -18.56 3.47 -4.04
N ASP A 74 -18.47 2.23 -4.60
CA ASP A 74 -18.40 0.94 -3.83
C ASP A 74 -17.33 -0.10 -4.29
N PHE A 75 -16.65 -0.80 -3.35
CA PHE A 75 -15.78 -2.00 -3.51
C PHE A 75 -15.63 -2.76 -2.16
N THR A 76 -15.62 -4.11 -2.13
CA THR A 76 -15.91 -4.93 -0.92
C THR A 76 -14.78 -5.78 -0.32
N SER A 77 -14.77 -5.83 1.03
CA SER A 77 -14.41 -6.86 2.06
C SER A 77 -13.11 -7.69 2.05
N THR A 78 -12.54 -7.90 3.24
CA THR A 78 -11.52 -8.91 3.62
C THR A 78 -11.90 -9.62 4.92
N PRO A 79 -11.73 -10.96 5.05
CA PRO A 79 -11.88 -11.64 6.35
C PRO A 79 -10.61 -12.35 6.86
N GLU A 80 -10.66 -12.60 8.18
CA GLU A 80 -10.00 -13.61 9.04
C GLU A 80 -8.68 -13.31 9.75
N SER A 81 -8.60 -13.81 11.00
CA SER A 81 -7.51 -13.71 11.97
C SER A 81 -6.47 -14.81 11.76
N TRP A 82 -5.19 -14.44 11.88
CA TRP A 82 -4.04 -15.30 11.55
C TRP A 82 -3.26 -15.62 12.84
N GLY A 83 -3.01 -16.91 13.12
CA GLY A 83 -2.08 -17.31 14.19
C GLY A 83 -0.63 -16.86 13.91
N ARG A 84 0.30 -17.04 14.88
CA ARG A 84 1.73 -16.67 14.75
C ARG A 84 2.50 -17.58 13.78
N VAL A 85 2.17 -17.49 12.49
CA VAL A 85 2.79 -18.26 11.40
C VAL A 85 3.27 -17.28 10.34
N VAL A 86 4.55 -17.38 9.96
CA VAL A 86 5.07 -16.69 8.77
C VAL A 86 5.12 -17.71 7.63
N ARG A 87 4.38 -17.40 6.57
CA ARG A 87 4.31 -18.25 5.38
C ARG A 87 5.17 -17.67 4.26
N GLU A 88 5.97 -18.55 3.71
CA GLU A 88 6.78 -18.32 2.54
C GLU A 88 6.03 -18.79 1.30
N LEU A 89 6.10 -18.00 0.23
CA LEU A 89 5.51 -18.38 -1.05
C LEU A 89 6.62 -18.75 -2.03
N GLY A 90 6.65 -20.03 -2.42
CA GLY A 90 7.57 -20.59 -3.41
C GLY A 90 8.94 -20.98 -2.84
N ALA A 91 9.72 -20.00 -2.35
CA ALA A 91 11.07 -20.20 -1.82
C ALA A 91 11.50 -19.04 -0.89
N TRP A 92 12.34 -19.29 0.12
CA TRP A 92 12.69 -18.30 1.16
C TRP A 92 13.54 -17.19 0.55
N GLY A 93 14.29 -17.52 -0.49
CA GLY A 93 15.06 -16.59 -1.30
C GLY A 93 14.22 -15.84 -2.36
N ASN A 94 12.93 -16.14 -2.53
CA ASN A 94 12.09 -15.33 -3.40
C ASN A 94 11.93 -13.95 -2.78
N THR A 95 12.19 -12.92 -3.60
CA THR A 95 12.10 -11.52 -3.20
C THR A 95 10.73 -10.95 -3.50
N VAL A 96 10.28 -10.07 -2.61
CA VAL A 96 9.07 -9.27 -2.74
C VAL A 96 9.41 -7.81 -2.47
N THR A 97 8.82 -6.92 -3.26
CA THR A 97 8.87 -5.48 -2.98
C THR A 97 7.65 -5.08 -2.16
N VAL A 98 7.87 -4.37 -1.06
CA VAL A 98 6.83 -3.87 -0.16
C VAL A 98 6.92 -2.35 -0.05
N THR A 99 5.77 -1.69 0.10
CA THR A 99 5.68 -0.24 0.31
C THR A 99 4.49 0.01 1.24
N ASP A 100 4.69 0.84 2.25
CA ASP A 100 3.61 1.30 3.13
C ASP A 100 2.63 2.22 2.38
N VAL A 101 1.42 2.36 2.91
CA VAL A 101 0.37 3.14 2.25
C VAL A 101 0.75 4.62 2.13
N GLU A 102 1.44 5.16 3.13
CA GLU A 102 2.01 6.50 3.14
C GLU A 102 3.08 6.67 2.06
N GLY A 103 3.96 5.68 1.91
CA GLY A 103 4.99 5.67 0.88
C GLY A 103 4.41 5.66 -0.53
N ILE A 104 3.35 4.86 -0.76
CA ILE A 104 2.61 4.87 -2.03
C ILE A 104 1.99 6.25 -2.26
N GLY A 105 1.33 6.82 -1.25
CA GLY A 105 0.74 8.16 -1.34
C GLY A 105 1.75 9.22 -1.77
N ARG A 106 2.93 9.22 -1.14
CA ARG A 106 4.02 10.14 -1.48
C ARG A 106 4.51 9.94 -2.91
N ALA A 107 4.71 8.71 -3.34
CA ALA A 107 5.19 8.43 -4.69
C ALA A 107 4.17 8.84 -5.77
N VAL A 108 2.87 8.63 -5.51
CA VAL A 108 1.80 9.10 -6.41
C VAL A 108 1.81 10.63 -6.51
N ALA A 109 1.96 11.34 -5.38
CA ALA A 109 2.04 12.79 -5.40
C ALA A 109 3.22 13.30 -6.24
N GLU A 110 4.37 12.63 -6.13
CA GLU A 110 5.59 12.95 -6.89
C GLU A 110 5.41 12.73 -8.39
N VAL A 111 4.75 11.65 -8.82
CA VAL A 111 4.42 11.42 -10.24
C VAL A 111 3.47 12.48 -10.76
N VAL A 112 2.49 12.89 -9.95
CA VAL A 112 1.47 13.86 -10.37
C VAL A 112 2.04 15.27 -10.51
N PHE A 113 2.85 15.72 -9.56
CA PHE A 113 3.36 17.09 -9.54
C PHE A 113 4.67 17.28 -10.27
N GLU A 114 5.50 16.24 -10.32
CA GLU A 114 6.80 16.24 -11.00
C GLU A 114 6.81 15.10 -12.02
N PRO A 115 6.06 15.20 -13.13
CA PRO A 115 5.85 14.08 -14.05
C PRO A 115 7.09 13.72 -14.88
N GLU A 116 8.12 14.55 -14.89
CA GLU A 116 9.29 14.37 -15.76
C GLU A 116 9.94 12.99 -15.58
N GLY A 117 10.00 12.23 -16.67
CA GLY A 117 10.59 10.90 -16.73
C GLY A 117 9.63 9.76 -16.34
N THR A 118 8.38 10.09 -16.03
CA THR A 118 7.33 9.14 -15.61
C THR A 118 6.18 9.01 -16.62
N GLU A 119 6.21 9.81 -17.70
CA GLU A 119 5.16 9.83 -18.71
C GLU A 119 5.12 8.54 -19.55
N ASP A 120 3.91 8.09 -19.87
CA ASP A 120 3.62 6.95 -20.76
C ASP A 120 4.39 5.65 -20.45
N ARG A 121 4.63 5.38 -19.17
CA ARG A 121 5.38 4.19 -18.73
C ARG A 121 4.95 3.66 -17.37
N VAL A 122 5.39 2.43 -17.10
CA VAL A 122 5.31 1.83 -15.76
C VAL A 122 6.38 2.47 -14.86
N VAL A 123 5.95 2.92 -13.68
CA VAL A 123 6.80 3.50 -12.64
C VAL A 123 6.86 2.53 -11.47
N TYR A 124 8.07 2.20 -11.03
CA TYR A 124 8.29 1.32 -9.88
C TYR A 124 8.58 2.14 -8.62
N VAL A 125 8.06 1.70 -7.49
CA VAL A 125 8.28 2.32 -6.16
C VAL A 125 8.59 1.23 -5.16
N ALA A 126 9.38 1.52 -4.14
CA ALA A 126 9.65 0.55 -3.08
C ALA A 126 9.96 1.25 -1.76
N GLY A 127 9.29 0.80 -0.69
CA GLY A 127 9.78 0.99 0.68
C GLY A 127 10.96 0.08 0.97
N ASP A 128 10.82 -1.19 0.57
CA ASP A 128 11.85 -2.21 0.73
C ASP A 128 11.71 -3.30 -0.33
N THR A 129 12.80 -4.01 -0.65
CA THR A 129 12.78 -5.22 -1.48
C THR A 129 13.63 -6.28 -0.82
N LEU A 130 12.98 -7.35 -0.38
CA LEU A 130 13.55 -8.33 0.51
C LEU A 130 13.03 -9.72 0.22
N SER A 131 13.81 -10.73 0.59
CA SER A 131 13.42 -12.12 0.52
C SER A 131 12.36 -12.46 1.58
N TYR A 132 11.54 -13.50 1.34
CA TYR A 132 10.62 -14.00 2.37
C TYR A 132 11.33 -14.39 3.66
N GLY A 133 12.59 -14.84 3.58
CA GLY A 133 13.41 -15.15 4.75
C GLY A 133 13.69 -13.91 5.59
N GLU A 134 14.07 -12.82 4.94
CA GLU A 134 14.29 -11.53 5.60
C GLU A 134 12.99 -10.93 6.17
N VAL A 135 11.85 -11.11 5.48
CA VAL A 135 10.53 -10.73 6.04
C VAL A 135 10.29 -11.45 7.36
N ALA A 136 10.52 -12.77 7.39
CA ALA A 136 10.34 -13.57 8.61
C ALA A 136 11.28 -13.11 9.73
N ASP A 137 12.54 -12.79 9.40
CA ASP A 137 13.51 -12.28 10.37
C ASP A 137 13.07 -10.92 10.97
N VAL A 138 12.55 -10.01 10.14
CA VAL A 138 12.05 -8.71 10.60
C VAL A 138 10.83 -8.87 11.50
N VAL A 139 9.88 -9.72 11.13
CA VAL A 139 8.67 -10.00 11.93
C VAL A 139 9.05 -10.64 13.28
N GLU A 140 9.92 -11.64 13.28
CA GLU A 140 10.36 -12.30 14.51
C GLU A 140 11.11 -11.34 15.44
N ALA A 141 12.00 -10.51 14.89
CA ALA A 141 12.72 -9.49 15.66
C ALA A 141 11.75 -8.45 16.25
N GLY A 142 10.77 -8.00 15.47
CA GLY A 142 9.79 -6.99 15.89
C GLY A 142 8.86 -7.49 16.99
N PHE A 143 8.42 -8.75 16.93
CA PHE A 143 7.36 -9.29 17.80
C PHE A 143 7.85 -10.37 18.80
N GLY A 144 9.16 -10.57 18.95
CA GLY A 144 9.73 -11.39 20.03
C GLY A 144 9.79 -12.89 19.77
N GLY A 145 10.03 -13.31 18.51
CA GLY A 145 10.29 -14.70 18.12
C GLY A 145 9.11 -15.67 18.33
N GLY A 146 9.33 -16.97 18.12
CA GLY A 146 8.30 -18.00 18.32
C GLY A 146 7.23 -18.08 17.22
N PHE A 147 7.54 -17.53 16.05
CA PHE A 147 6.72 -17.74 14.86
C PHE A 147 7.03 -19.11 14.26
N LYS A 148 5.97 -19.83 13.85
CA LYS A 148 6.17 -21.00 12.99
C LYS A 148 6.47 -20.50 11.58
N ARG A 149 7.60 -20.89 11.02
CA ARG A 149 7.91 -20.70 9.60
C ARG A 149 7.36 -21.87 8.79
N GLU A 150 6.61 -21.59 7.73
CA GLU A 150 5.97 -22.61 6.90
C GLU A 150 6.20 -22.32 5.41
N LEU A 151 6.83 -23.27 4.73
CA LEU A 151 7.05 -23.23 3.28
C LEU A 151 5.78 -23.67 2.55
N TRP A 152 5.23 -22.79 1.70
CA TRP A 152 4.28 -23.16 0.66
C TRP A 152 4.99 -23.14 -0.69
N ASP A 153 5.53 -24.28 -1.09
CA ASP A 153 6.25 -24.42 -2.35
C ASP A 153 5.35 -24.30 -3.58
N ARG A 154 5.98 -24.27 -4.77
CA ARG A 154 5.28 -24.11 -6.04
C ARG A 154 4.29 -25.22 -6.34
N GLU A 155 4.59 -26.46 -5.94
CA GLU A 155 3.73 -27.60 -6.21
C GLU A 155 2.48 -27.54 -5.32
N PHE A 156 2.69 -27.27 -4.03
CA PHE A 156 1.63 -27.07 -3.06
C PHE A 156 0.69 -25.93 -3.48
N LEU A 157 1.24 -24.76 -3.80
CA LEU A 157 0.46 -23.60 -4.25
C LEU A 157 -0.36 -23.89 -5.50
N ARG A 158 0.27 -24.53 -6.52
CA ARG A 158 -0.40 -24.89 -7.76
C ARG A 158 -1.56 -25.84 -7.50
N LYS A 159 -1.33 -26.89 -6.69
CA LYS A 159 -2.35 -27.89 -6.38
C LYS A 159 -3.56 -27.27 -5.68
N ARG A 160 -3.33 -26.37 -4.72
CA ARG A 160 -4.43 -25.66 -4.05
C ARG A 160 -5.27 -24.83 -5.03
N LEU A 161 -4.63 -24.13 -5.96
CA LEU A 161 -5.35 -23.36 -6.98
C LEU A 161 -6.10 -24.26 -7.97
N GLU A 162 -5.59 -25.45 -8.26
CA GLU A 162 -6.31 -26.44 -9.09
C GLU A 162 -7.57 -26.96 -8.40
N GLU A 163 -7.54 -27.12 -7.08
CA GLU A 163 -8.69 -27.54 -6.26
C GLU A 163 -9.74 -26.42 -6.14
N GLU A 164 -9.31 -25.16 -6.02
CA GLU A 164 -10.18 -24.00 -5.83
C GLU A 164 -9.84 -22.86 -6.84
N PRO A 165 -10.12 -23.05 -8.15
CA PRO A 165 -9.63 -22.18 -9.22
C PRO A 165 -10.24 -20.78 -9.24
N GLU A 166 -11.33 -20.54 -8.52
CA GLU A 166 -11.96 -19.22 -8.42
C GLU A 166 -11.56 -18.44 -7.17
N ASP A 167 -10.80 -19.04 -6.26
CA ASP A 167 -10.29 -18.36 -5.08
C ASP A 167 -9.23 -17.31 -5.47
N LEU A 168 -9.58 -16.04 -5.27
CA LEU A 168 -8.70 -14.92 -5.60
C LEU A 168 -7.42 -14.92 -4.77
N MET A 169 -7.48 -15.31 -3.50
CA MET A 169 -6.31 -15.35 -2.63
C MET A 169 -5.34 -16.45 -3.06
N LEU A 170 -5.83 -17.60 -3.50
CA LEU A 170 -4.97 -18.65 -4.06
C LEU A 170 -4.31 -18.22 -5.37
N LYS A 171 -5.01 -17.45 -6.22
CA LYS A 171 -4.41 -16.82 -7.42
C LYS A 171 -3.28 -15.87 -7.03
N TYR A 172 -3.50 -15.00 -6.03
CA TYR A 172 -2.47 -14.11 -5.50
C TYR A 172 -1.27 -14.89 -4.95
N GLN A 173 -1.50 -15.87 -4.09
CA GLN A 173 -0.42 -16.67 -3.50
C GLN A 173 0.41 -17.39 -4.55
N ASN A 174 -0.22 -17.90 -5.62
CA ASN A 174 0.48 -18.53 -6.74
C ASN A 174 1.34 -17.53 -7.53
N ALA A 175 0.83 -16.33 -7.79
CA ALA A 175 1.57 -15.28 -8.48
C ALA A 175 2.79 -14.83 -7.68
N PHE A 176 2.60 -14.55 -6.39
CA PHE A 176 3.69 -14.17 -5.48
C PHE A 176 4.69 -15.30 -5.25
N GLY A 177 4.20 -16.53 -5.11
CA GLY A 177 5.06 -17.71 -5.01
C GLY A 177 5.87 -17.98 -6.28
N ALA A 178 5.42 -17.49 -7.44
CA ALA A 178 6.19 -17.58 -8.66
C ALA A 178 7.43 -16.68 -8.70
N GLY A 179 7.47 -15.62 -7.88
CA GLY A 179 8.59 -14.68 -7.81
C GLY A 179 8.75 -13.79 -9.05
N VAL A 180 7.85 -13.86 -10.02
CA VAL A 180 7.93 -13.09 -11.27
C VAL A 180 7.01 -11.87 -11.19
N GLY A 181 7.57 -10.68 -11.37
CA GLY A 181 6.80 -9.43 -11.40
C GLY A 181 6.37 -8.89 -10.03
N VAL A 182 6.87 -9.49 -8.93
CA VAL A 182 6.52 -9.12 -7.55
C VAL A 182 7.67 -8.45 -6.79
N SER A 183 8.84 -8.36 -7.40
CA SER A 183 9.97 -7.58 -6.89
C SER A 183 10.77 -6.93 -8.01
N TRP A 184 11.46 -5.85 -7.65
CA TRP A 184 12.36 -5.09 -8.53
C TRP A 184 13.51 -4.48 -7.73
N GLU A 185 14.62 -4.19 -8.41
CA GLU A 185 15.78 -3.55 -7.80
C GLU A 185 15.43 -2.15 -7.27
N MET A 186 15.89 -1.84 -6.05
CA MET A 186 15.62 -0.56 -5.39
C MET A 186 16.12 0.61 -6.24
N GLU A 187 17.27 0.47 -6.90
CA GLU A 187 17.92 1.48 -7.73
C GLU A 187 17.08 1.88 -8.96
N ARG A 188 16.16 1.01 -9.37
CA ARG A 188 15.26 1.23 -10.51
C ARG A 188 13.98 1.95 -10.12
N THR A 189 13.75 2.17 -8.84
CA THR A 189 12.54 2.82 -8.34
C THR A 189 12.60 4.33 -8.47
N LEU A 190 11.44 4.94 -8.69
CA LEU A 190 11.28 6.39 -8.74
C LEU A 190 11.82 7.04 -7.48
N ASN A 191 11.45 6.49 -6.32
CA ASN A 191 11.81 7.07 -5.04
C ASN A 191 13.31 7.01 -4.79
N TYR A 192 13.99 5.93 -5.17
CA TYR A 192 15.46 5.89 -5.11
C TYR A 192 16.10 6.92 -6.05
N GLN A 193 15.66 6.97 -7.31
CA GLN A 193 16.21 7.89 -8.33
C GLN A 193 16.04 9.36 -7.96
N ARG A 194 14.96 9.69 -7.23
CA ARG A 194 14.66 11.05 -6.76
C ARG A 194 15.16 11.33 -5.34
N GLY A 195 15.86 10.39 -4.69
CA GLY A 195 16.32 10.55 -3.31
C GLY A 195 15.19 10.64 -2.28
N LEU A 196 14.00 10.15 -2.62
CA LEU A 196 12.83 10.09 -1.76
C LEU A 196 12.92 8.84 -0.88
N LYS A 197 13.27 9.03 0.39
CA LYS A 197 13.28 7.94 1.36
C LYS A 197 11.86 7.53 1.74
N LEU A 198 11.47 6.29 1.43
CA LEU A 198 10.22 5.68 1.89
C LEU A 198 10.50 4.78 3.11
N THR A 199 9.45 4.31 3.77
CA THR A 199 9.54 3.48 4.98
C THR A 199 9.91 2.05 4.60
N ASP A 200 11.00 1.53 5.16
CA ASP A 200 11.37 0.13 5.03
C ASP A 200 10.56 -0.77 5.99
N LEU A 201 10.57 -2.10 5.78
CA LEU A 201 9.73 -3.00 6.57
C LEU A 201 10.06 -2.98 8.06
N ARG A 202 11.36 -2.87 8.40
CA ARG A 202 11.80 -2.85 9.80
C ARG A 202 11.25 -1.63 10.51
N LYS A 203 11.43 -0.45 9.92
CA LYS A 203 10.91 0.79 10.45
C LYS A 203 9.39 0.75 10.55
N TYR A 204 8.71 0.20 9.55
CA TYR A 204 7.26 0.05 9.59
C TYR A 204 6.80 -0.80 10.78
N VAL A 205 7.44 -1.95 11.02
CA VAL A 205 7.12 -2.81 12.17
C VAL A 205 7.40 -2.11 13.50
N GLU A 206 8.51 -1.36 13.60
CA GLU A 206 8.85 -0.59 14.81
C GLU A 206 7.82 0.50 15.11
N ASP A 207 7.46 1.30 14.11
CA ASP A 207 6.54 2.44 14.26
C ASP A 207 5.09 1.98 14.53
N ASN A 208 4.69 0.80 14.05
CA ASN A 208 3.30 0.31 14.12
C ASN A 208 3.11 -0.87 15.09
N LYS A 209 4.12 -1.21 15.89
CA LYS A 209 4.14 -2.42 16.71
C LYS A 209 2.92 -2.58 17.62
N GLU A 210 2.51 -1.52 18.30
CA GLU A 210 1.37 -1.55 19.24
C GLU A 210 0.05 -1.83 18.51
N GLN A 211 -0.18 -1.16 17.37
CA GLN A 211 -1.36 -1.36 16.55
C GLN A 211 -1.40 -2.78 15.96
N LEU A 212 -0.27 -3.28 15.48
CA LEU A 212 -0.16 -4.63 14.91
C LEU A 212 -0.41 -5.71 15.98
N LEU A 213 0.03 -5.49 17.22
CA LEU A 213 -0.27 -6.38 18.35
C LEU A 213 -1.75 -6.34 18.76
N ALA A 214 -2.37 -5.16 18.75
CA ALA A 214 -3.79 -5.01 19.05
C ALA A 214 -4.66 -5.73 18.01
N ALA A 215 -4.38 -5.55 16.72
CA ALA A 215 -5.10 -6.21 15.63
C ALA A 215 -4.95 -7.74 15.64
N ALA A 216 -3.85 -8.27 16.18
CA ALA A 216 -3.64 -9.71 16.31
C ALA A 216 -4.35 -10.34 17.52
N ALA A 217 -4.90 -9.53 18.44
CA ALA A 217 -5.64 -9.99 19.61
C ALA A 217 -7.16 -10.09 19.38
N GLU A 218 -7.65 -9.58 18.25
CA GLU A 218 -9.05 -9.65 17.80
C GLU A 218 -9.31 -10.90 16.93
#